data_AF-A0A8H5R3Z4-F1
#
_entry.id   AF-A0A8H5R3Z4-F1
#
_cell.length_a   1.000
_cell.length_b   1.000
_cell.length_c   1.000
_cell.angle_alpha   90.00
_cell.angle_beta   90.00
_cell.angle_gamma   90.00
#
_symmetry.space_group_name_H-M   'P 1'
#
loop_
_entity.id
_entity.type
_entity.pdbx_description
1 polymer ?
#
loop_
_entity_poly.entity_id
_entity_poly.type
_entity_poly.pdbx_seq_one_letter_code
_entity_poly.pdbx_strand_id
1 'polypeptide(L)'
;MLKDQLENALLPNGINQQEQFLPAGSLQSICNETAVLTELSGYFDSEQAKQYTRYVCDQNKPARQIFSILALINQIELIPSFQDAGFFDQDLPLTKNTEGLGLRSRCPQDQRSILLATSPQNLETIRDFSLKQWCIHVPSFETGIGGNCEDLVLDSSTILPWESAGQNNISGGYGYVQRVRIHKDHNSFETKYKDFALKTILPAKEHTRGIFKQELVAFRKVRPGPNLLELISAFQISGKGQFMLLFPWAEGGSMDDMMGRPSEDVFRSRQKSPKDFVQWTISQCRGLVEALGAVHQVNIVRRMDEGTSGGQARSFGIHLDIKPANILYFSQENARHPLGVLKIADFGLTKCSQQYRSPEHDIGYIISRKVDIWALGCIFFELFTWMLLGLKARQEFRQARMQDTLFSGDWDHIGNGFENDTEDNFFQRHIEIIGWNKGTKATSKAERRILESNSSTCPNKINQTQTPRLKPSISQWIAKLGYEIRRKNGPAFLTWLLEFITDDMLHPERGDRAGYERILDYFNKFVDKKLPRNWDIKI
;
A
#
# COMPACT_ATOMS: atom_id res chain seq x y z
N MET A 1 15.07 11.36 -42.68
CA MET A 1 15.69 10.15 -42.11
C MET A 1 15.61 10.14 -40.59
N LEU A 2 16.06 11.20 -39.90
CA LEU A 2 15.99 11.26 -38.44
C LEU A 2 14.54 11.22 -37.93
N LYS A 3 13.64 11.98 -38.56
CA LYS A 3 12.20 11.96 -38.24
C LYS A 3 11.62 10.54 -38.30
N ASP A 4 11.87 9.82 -39.39
CA ASP A 4 11.36 8.45 -39.56
C ASP A 4 11.91 7.51 -38.48
N GLN A 5 13.17 7.68 -38.07
CA GLN A 5 13.75 6.90 -36.96
C GLN A 5 13.06 7.21 -35.63
N LEU A 6 12.78 8.49 -35.35
CA LEU A 6 12.06 8.91 -34.14
C LEU A 6 10.62 8.39 -34.14
N GLU A 7 9.90 8.50 -35.26
CA GLU A 7 8.52 8.01 -35.41
C GLU A 7 8.44 6.49 -35.26
N ASN A 8 9.37 5.75 -35.85
CA ASN A 8 9.43 4.29 -35.72
C ASN A 8 9.85 3.82 -34.32
N ALA A 9 10.48 4.68 -33.52
CA ALA A 9 10.89 4.39 -32.15
C ALA A 9 9.83 4.75 -31.10
N LEU A 10 8.73 5.41 -31.48
CA LEU A 10 7.61 5.67 -30.59
C LEU A 10 6.93 4.36 -30.21
N LEU A 11 6.74 4.16 -28.90
CA LEU A 11 6.04 3.01 -28.35
C LEU A 11 4.63 3.40 -27.90
N PRO A 12 3.61 2.56 -28.12
CA PRO A 12 2.29 2.77 -27.54
C PRO A 12 2.35 2.68 -26.01
N ASN A 13 1.55 3.49 -25.33
CA ASN A 13 1.44 3.44 -23.88
C ASN A 13 0.65 2.20 -23.43
N GLY A 14 1.19 1.49 -22.43
CA GLY A 14 0.63 0.25 -21.92
C GLY A 14 -0.74 0.36 -21.24
N ILE A 15 -1.14 1.55 -20.78
CA ILE A 15 -2.47 1.83 -20.23
C ILE A 15 -3.40 2.42 -21.29
N ASN A 16 -2.93 3.43 -22.03
CA ASN A 16 -3.73 4.12 -23.06
C ASN A 16 -3.08 3.99 -24.44
N GLN A 17 -3.52 3.03 -25.24
CA GLN A 17 -2.93 2.74 -26.56
C GLN A 17 -3.03 3.89 -27.58
N GLN A 18 -3.83 4.94 -27.31
CA GLN A 18 -3.88 6.15 -28.14
C GLN A 18 -2.71 7.10 -27.86
N GLU A 19 -2.07 6.96 -26.69
CA GLU A 19 -0.87 7.70 -26.33
C GLU A 19 0.37 6.93 -26.77
N GLN A 20 1.39 7.66 -27.20
CA GLN A 20 2.70 7.11 -27.53
C GLN A 20 3.79 7.91 -26.83
N PHE A 21 4.91 7.26 -26.53
CA PHE A 21 6.07 7.91 -25.93
C PHE A 21 7.37 7.38 -26.55
N LEU A 22 8.41 8.21 -26.57
CA LEU A 22 9.74 7.86 -27.05
C LEU A 22 10.61 7.50 -25.84
N PRO A 23 11.12 6.26 -25.76
CA PRO A 23 12.03 5.87 -24.69
C PRO A 23 13.29 6.75 -24.65
N ALA A 24 13.74 7.10 -23.44
CA ALA A 24 14.92 7.94 -23.24
C ALA A 24 16.20 7.34 -23.88
N GLY A 25 16.39 6.02 -23.81
CA GLY A 25 17.54 5.34 -24.42
C GLY A 25 17.48 5.37 -25.95
N SER A 26 16.28 5.19 -26.54
CA SER A 26 16.06 5.36 -27.98
C SER A 26 16.36 6.78 -28.42
N LEU A 27 15.86 7.79 -27.71
CA LEU A 27 16.15 9.21 -27.99
C LEU A 27 17.65 9.48 -27.97
N GLN A 28 18.37 9.00 -26.94
CA GLN A 28 19.81 9.21 -26.82
C GLN A 28 20.61 8.52 -27.94
N SER A 29 20.17 7.33 -28.34
CA SER A 29 20.78 6.55 -29.43
C SER A 29 20.55 7.18 -30.80
N ILE A 30 19.32 7.60 -31.09
CA ILE A 30 18.92 8.21 -32.37
C ILE A 30 19.50 9.62 -32.49
N CYS A 31 19.37 10.45 -31.45
CA CYS A 31 19.91 11.80 -31.38
C CYS A 31 21.31 11.81 -30.76
N ASN A 32 22.22 10.98 -31.31
CA ASN A 32 23.64 11.06 -31.02
C ASN A 32 24.32 12.21 -31.79
N GLU A 33 25.53 12.59 -31.39
CA GLU A 33 26.24 13.77 -31.93
C GLU A 33 26.39 13.73 -33.47
N THR A 34 26.74 12.57 -34.02
CA THR A 34 26.89 12.38 -35.48
C THR A 34 25.56 12.56 -36.21
N ALA A 35 24.48 11.96 -35.71
CA ALA A 35 23.16 12.06 -36.31
C ALA A 35 22.62 13.49 -36.24
N VAL A 36 22.80 14.16 -35.09
CA VAL A 36 22.42 15.57 -34.89
C VAL A 36 23.18 16.48 -35.86
N LEU A 37 24.50 16.32 -35.99
CA LEU A 37 25.32 17.10 -36.93
C LEU A 37 24.89 16.87 -38.38
N THR A 38 24.60 15.63 -38.74
CA THR A 38 24.18 15.25 -40.10
C THR A 38 22.87 15.94 -40.47
N GLU A 39 21.87 15.86 -39.58
CA GLU A 39 20.57 16.49 -39.81
C GLU A 39 20.69 18.02 -39.87
N LEU A 40 21.43 18.64 -38.93
CA LEU A 40 21.63 20.10 -38.90
C LEU A 40 22.40 20.65 -40.11
N SER A 41 23.31 19.87 -40.69
CA SER A 41 24.05 20.26 -41.90
C SER A 41 23.15 20.39 -43.14
N GLY A 42 21.91 19.87 -43.09
CA GLY A 42 20.90 20.09 -44.13
C GLY A 42 20.21 21.46 -44.05
N TYR A 43 20.30 22.15 -42.91
CA TYR A 43 19.59 23.41 -42.63
C TYR A 43 20.53 24.61 -42.42
N PHE A 44 21.77 24.37 -42.02
CA PHE A 44 22.72 25.40 -41.61
C PHE A 44 24.08 25.21 -42.29
N ASP A 45 24.89 26.27 -42.33
CA ASP A 45 26.27 26.16 -42.81
C ASP A 45 27.14 25.31 -41.86
N SER A 46 28.36 24.94 -42.29
CA SER A 46 29.21 24.01 -41.54
C SER A 46 29.58 24.49 -40.13
N GLU A 47 29.75 25.80 -39.92
CA GLU A 47 30.13 26.33 -38.61
C GLU A 47 28.92 26.46 -37.69
N GLN A 48 27.80 26.93 -38.24
CA GLN A 48 26.51 26.96 -37.54
C GLN A 48 26.05 25.56 -37.12
N ALA A 49 26.11 24.58 -38.02
CA ALA A 49 25.72 23.20 -37.72
C ALA A 49 26.54 22.63 -36.55
N LYS A 50 27.87 22.82 -36.54
CA LYS A 50 28.73 22.40 -35.41
C LYS A 50 28.38 23.13 -34.12
N GLN A 51 28.08 24.43 -34.17
CA GLN A 51 27.67 25.20 -33.00
C GLN A 51 26.36 24.64 -32.42
N TYR A 52 25.34 24.43 -33.25
CA TYR A 52 24.05 23.91 -32.81
C TYR A 52 24.14 22.46 -32.33
N THR A 53 25.00 21.63 -32.92
CA THR A 53 25.27 20.28 -32.41
C THR A 53 25.83 20.31 -30.99
N ARG A 54 26.77 21.23 -30.67
CA ARG A 54 27.32 21.35 -29.32
C ARG A 54 26.25 21.74 -28.30
N TYR A 55 25.34 22.63 -28.68
CA TYR A 55 24.21 23.02 -27.84
C TYR A 55 23.23 21.85 -27.62
N VAL A 56 22.83 21.15 -28.68
CA VAL A 56 21.91 20.01 -28.59
C VAL A 56 22.52 18.87 -27.76
N CYS A 57 23.80 18.56 -27.97
CA CYS A 57 24.49 17.43 -27.35
C CYS A 57 25.30 17.81 -26.10
N ASP A 58 25.09 18.99 -25.52
CA ASP A 58 25.79 19.44 -24.30
C ASP A 58 25.66 18.39 -23.19
N GLN A 59 26.76 18.17 -22.45
CA GLN A 59 26.84 17.10 -21.44
C GLN A 59 26.08 17.42 -20.16
N ASN A 60 25.90 18.70 -19.83
CA ASN A 60 25.27 19.14 -18.58
C ASN A 60 23.87 19.71 -18.80
N LYS A 61 23.66 20.40 -19.93
CA LYS A 61 22.40 21.04 -20.30
C LYS A 61 22.05 20.68 -21.75
N PRO A 62 21.68 19.42 -22.03
CA PRO A 62 21.30 19.03 -23.38
C PRO A 62 19.99 19.71 -23.81
N ALA A 63 19.83 19.85 -25.13
CA ALA A 63 18.60 20.25 -25.79
C ALA A 63 18.13 19.17 -26.79
N ARG A 64 18.37 17.89 -26.46
CA ARG A 64 18.08 16.75 -27.34
C ARG A 64 16.58 16.52 -27.46
N GLN A 65 15.81 16.63 -26.38
CA GLN A 65 14.35 16.52 -26.42
C GLN A 65 13.74 17.66 -27.25
N ILE A 66 14.21 18.90 -27.06
CA ILE A 66 13.78 20.04 -27.88
C ILE A 66 14.07 19.77 -29.36
N PHE A 67 15.30 19.35 -29.69
CA PHE A 67 15.70 19.01 -31.04
C PHE A 67 14.84 17.88 -31.64
N SER A 68 14.56 16.81 -30.89
CA SER A 68 13.68 15.71 -31.34
C SER A 68 12.26 16.19 -31.61
N ILE A 69 11.71 17.09 -30.80
CA ILE A 69 10.38 17.67 -31.04
C ILE A 69 10.38 18.45 -32.36
N LEU A 70 11.38 19.31 -32.57
CA LEU A 70 11.54 20.08 -33.81
C LEU A 70 11.71 19.17 -35.03
N ALA A 71 12.46 18.07 -34.92
CA ALA A 71 12.61 17.08 -35.97
C ALA A 71 11.25 16.46 -36.34
N LEU A 72 10.46 16.06 -35.34
CA LEU A 72 9.17 15.39 -35.55
C LEU A 72 8.11 16.29 -36.18
N ILE A 73 8.18 17.60 -35.93
CA ILE A 73 7.26 18.58 -36.53
C ILE A 73 7.82 19.23 -37.81
N ASN A 74 9.00 18.80 -38.30
CA ASN A 74 9.69 19.36 -39.46
C ASN A 74 10.01 20.87 -39.33
N GLN A 75 10.58 21.28 -38.19
CA GLN A 75 10.90 22.69 -37.90
C GLN A 75 12.31 22.82 -37.29
N ILE A 76 13.29 22.08 -37.81
CA ILE A 76 14.68 22.07 -37.33
C ILE A 76 15.32 23.47 -37.40
N GLU A 77 14.94 24.27 -38.38
CA GLU A 77 15.37 25.64 -38.57
C GLU A 77 15.12 26.56 -37.36
N LEU A 78 14.24 26.16 -36.43
CA LEU A 78 13.92 26.91 -35.22
C LEU A 78 14.88 26.64 -34.05
N ILE A 79 15.82 25.68 -34.17
CA ILE A 79 16.78 25.38 -33.09
C ILE A 79 17.56 26.62 -32.58
N PRO A 80 17.96 27.60 -33.43
CA PRO A 80 18.68 28.78 -32.96
C PRO A 80 17.83 29.61 -32.01
N SER A 81 16.52 29.74 -32.28
CA SER A 81 15.58 30.49 -31.44
C SER A 81 15.48 29.92 -30.02
N PHE A 82 15.59 28.59 -29.86
CA PHE A 82 15.62 27.97 -28.53
C PHE A 82 16.96 28.20 -27.82
N GLN A 83 18.08 28.12 -28.56
CA GLN A 83 19.40 28.40 -28.01
C GLN A 83 19.54 29.85 -27.55
N ASP A 84 19.11 30.81 -28.38
CA ASP A 84 19.20 32.25 -28.10
C ASP A 84 18.34 32.66 -26.91
N ALA A 85 17.18 32.02 -26.75
CA ALA A 85 16.32 32.18 -25.57
C ALA A 85 16.81 31.38 -24.34
N GLY A 86 17.85 30.56 -24.50
CA GLY A 86 18.49 29.81 -23.44
C GLY A 86 17.64 28.68 -22.87
N PHE A 87 16.80 28.03 -23.68
CA PHE A 87 15.98 26.89 -23.25
C PHE A 87 16.75 25.57 -23.36
N PHE A 88 16.52 24.64 -22.44
CA PHE A 88 17.11 23.30 -22.45
C PHE A 88 16.05 22.25 -22.15
N ASP A 89 16.39 20.96 -22.25
CA ASP A 89 15.43 19.86 -22.02
C ASP A 89 14.81 19.92 -20.62
N GLN A 90 15.55 20.40 -19.61
CA GLN A 90 15.07 20.62 -18.24
C GLN A 90 13.97 21.69 -18.11
N ASP A 91 13.80 22.55 -19.11
CA ASP A 91 12.81 23.62 -19.11
C ASP A 91 11.47 23.17 -19.74
N LEU A 92 11.46 21.99 -20.36
CA LEU A 92 10.22 21.35 -20.80
C LEU A 92 9.39 20.90 -19.57
N PRO A 93 8.06 20.83 -19.70
CA PRO A 93 7.26 21.23 -20.85
C PRO A 93 7.07 22.76 -20.93
N LEU A 94 7.02 23.31 -22.15
CA LEU A 94 6.70 24.72 -22.39
C LEU A 94 5.18 24.94 -22.52
N THR A 95 4.75 26.19 -22.38
CA THR A 95 3.36 26.60 -22.59
C THR A 95 3.28 27.78 -23.55
N LYS A 96 2.09 28.06 -24.10
CA LYS A 96 1.89 29.22 -24.98
C LYS A 96 2.18 30.52 -24.22
N ASN A 97 2.87 31.44 -24.89
CA ASN A 97 3.07 32.79 -24.36
C ASN A 97 1.73 33.57 -24.33
N THR A 98 1.74 34.71 -23.65
CA THR A 98 0.52 35.51 -23.41
C THR A 98 -0.14 35.99 -24.71
N GLU A 99 0.68 36.25 -25.73
CA GLU A 99 0.25 36.70 -27.06
C GLU A 99 -0.24 35.54 -27.95
N GLY A 100 0.03 34.30 -27.56
CA GLY A 100 -0.27 33.10 -28.34
C GLY A 100 0.66 32.88 -29.55
N LEU A 101 1.65 33.75 -29.77
CA LEU A 101 2.58 33.73 -30.91
C LEU A 101 3.89 32.96 -30.64
N GLY A 102 4.05 32.41 -29.43
CA GLY A 102 5.27 31.76 -29.01
C GLY A 102 5.09 30.79 -27.86
N LEU A 103 6.21 30.28 -27.37
CA LEU A 103 6.31 29.43 -26.20
C LEU A 103 7.00 30.18 -25.06
N ARG A 104 6.70 29.81 -23.82
CA ARG A 104 7.34 30.34 -22.62
C ARG A 104 7.51 29.28 -21.55
N SER A 105 8.39 29.58 -20.59
CA SER A 105 8.54 28.78 -19.38
C SER A 105 7.23 28.69 -18.60
N ARG A 106 7.00 27.54 -17.98
CA ARG A 106 5.88 27.32 -17.07
C ARG A 106 6.18 27.78 -15.65
N CYS A 107 7.45 27.95 -15.30
CA CYS A 107 7.84 28.45 -13.99
C CYS A 107 7.38 29.91 -13.85
N PRO A 108 6.55 30.26 -12.84
CA PRO A 108 6.03 31.63 -12.70
C PRO A 108 7.11 32.70 -12.54
N GLN A 109 8.27 32.31 -12.01
CA GLN A 109 9.41 33.21 -11.79
C GLN A 109 10.29 33.37 -13.04
N ASP A 110 10.07 32.55 -14.08
CA ASP A 110 10.86 32.54 -15.30
C ASP A 110 10.09 33.22 -16.43
N GLN A 111 10.64 34.33 -16.92
CA GLN A 111 10.04 35.17 -17.96
C GLN A 111 10.56 34.84 -19.36
N ARG A 112 11.42 33.82 -19.51
CA ARG A 112 11.94 33.41 -20.83
C ARG A 112 10.77 33.03 -21.76
N SER A 113 10.83 33.52 -22.99
CA SER A 113 9.88 33.18 -24.05
C SER A 113 10.56 33.19 -25.41
N ILE A 114 10.01 32.41 -26.34
CA ILE A 114 10.46 32.32 -27.74
C ILE A 114 9.28 32.66 -28.64
N LEU A 115 9.49 33.58 -29.57
CA LEU A 115 8.54 33.85 -30.65
C LEU A 115 8.75 32.82 -31.78
N LEU A 116 7.71 32.04 -32.10
CA LEU A 116 7.79 31.00 -33.13
C LEU A 116 6.91 31.32 -34.35
N ALA A 117 5.93 32.21 -34.18
CA ALA A 117 5.06 32.66 -35.25
C ALA A 117 5.18 34.18 -35.42
N THR A 118 5.45 34.61 -36.65
CA THR A 118 5.44 36.03 -37.06
C THR A 118 4.03 36.52 -37.41
N SER A 119 3.06 35.61 -37.52
CA SER A 119 1.65 35.88 -37.84
C SER A 119 0.72 34.85 -37.18
N PRO A 120 -0.51 35.22 -36.77
CA PRO A 120 -1.52 34.30 -36.22
C PRO A 120 -1.93 33.16 -37.17
N GLN A 121 -1.54 33.20 -38.45
CA GLN A 121 -1.82 32.15 -39.41
C GLN A 121 -0.80 30.98 -39.32
N ASN A 122 0.34 31.18 -38.64
CA ASN A 122 1.41 30.18 -38.47
C ASN A 122 1.41 29.52 -37.08
N LEU A 123 0.24 29.42 -36.43
CA LEU A 123 0.10 28.86 -35.08
C LEU A 123 0.22 27.32 -35.02
N GLU A 124 0.29 26.66 -36.19
CA GLU A 124 0.42 25.20 -36.29
C GLU A 124 1.69 24.70 -35.61
N THR A 125 2.84 25.35 -35.83
CA THR A 125 4.11 24.99 -35.18
C THR A 125 4.02 25.00 -33.65
N ILE A 126 3.35 26.01 -33.08
CA ILE A 126 3.18 26.12 -31.63
C ILE A 126 2.27 25.01 -31.11
N ARG A 127 1.17 24.73 -31.82
CA ARG A 127 0.25 23.63 -31.48
C ARG A 127 0.97 22.28 -31.55
N ASP A 128 1.69 22.03 -32.63
CA ASP A 128 2.30 20.75 -32.91
C ASP A 128 3.48 20.50 -31.96
N PHE A 129 4.30 21.53 -31.65
CA PHE A 129 5.29 21.46 -30.57
C PHE A 129 4.60 21.16 -29.22
N SER A 130 3.52 21.90 -28.91
CA SER A 130 2.82 21.76 -27.63
C SER A 130 2.22 20.36 -27.43
N LEU A 131 1.81 19.69 -28.51
CA LEU A 131 1.31 18.32 -28.48
C LEU A 131 2.45 17.30 -28.45
N LYS A 132 3.46 17.49 -29.30
CA LYS A 132 4.56 16.54 -29.48
C LYS A 132 5.52 16.50 -28.29
N GLN A 133 5.66 17.59 -27.53
CA GLN A 133 6.51 17.57 -26.33
C GLN A 133 6.14 16.46 -25.34
N TRP A 134 4.85 16.07 -25.24
CA TRP A 134 4.40 15.08 -24.26
C TRP A 134 4.85 13.65 -24.57
N CYS A 135 5.07 13.32 -25.86
CA CYS A 135 5.61 12.01 -26.22
C CYS A 135 7.14 11.95 -26.10
N ILE A 136 7.82 13.09 -25.90
CA ILE A 136 9.30 13.19 -25.83
C ILE A 136 9.78 13.48 -24.40
N HIS A 137 9.14 14.44 -23.73
CA HIS A 137 9.42 14.81 -22.35
C HIS A 137 8.67 13.87 -21.39
N VAL A 138 9.19 12.66 -21.28
CA VAL A 138 8.59 11.56 -20.52
C VAL A 138 9.32 11.42 -19.18
N PRO A 139 8.61 11.39 -18.03
CA PRO A 139 9.25 11.28 -16.72
C PRO A 139 10.06 10.00 -16.54
N SER A 140 11.10 10.07 -15.70
CA SER A 140 11.85 8.91 -15.21
C SER A 140 11.66 8.75 -13.70
N PHE A 141 11.61 7.51 -13.22
CA PHE A 141 11.43 7.20 -11.80
C PHE A 141 12.76 6.74 -11.18
N GLU A 142 13.24 7.51 -10.20
CA GLU A 142 14.50 7.26 -9.50
C GLU A 142 14.31 6.96 -8.01
N THR A 143 15.30 6.29 -7.40
CA THR A 143 15.29 5.99 -5.96
C THR A 143 15.44 7.26 -5.14
N GLY A 144 14.37 7.64 -4.44
CA GLY A 144 14.42 8.69 -3.42
C GLY A 144 13.06 9.37 -3.25
N ILE A 145 12.41 9.16 -2.11
CA ILE A 145 11.24 9.96 -1.71
C ILE A 145 11.75 11.33 -1.20
N GLY A 146 12.41 12.08 -2.07
CA GLY A 146 13.17 13.29 -1.72
C GLY A 146 12.50 14.63 -2.05
N GLY A 147 11.25 14.62 -2.53
CA GLY A 147 10.53 15.85 -2.91
C GLY A 147 9.52 16.32 -1.87
N ASN A 148 9.34 17.64 -1.74
CA ASN A 148 8.18 18.21 -1.05
C ASN A 148 6.89 17.75 -1.73
N CYS A 149 5.75 17.79 -1.02
CA CYS A 149 4.46 17.37 -1.59
C CYS A 149 4.07 18.15 -2.87
N GLU A 150 4.66 19.34 -3.06
CA GLU A 150 4.42 20.24 -4.18
C GLU A 150 5.24 19.85 -5.43
N ASP A 151 6.37 19.14 -5.27
CA ASP A 151 7.21 18.64 -6.37
C ASP A 151 6.63 17.37 -7.05
N LEU A 152 5.48 16.90 -6.56
CA LEU A 152 4.87 15.62 -6.97
C LEU A 152 3.72 15.82 -7.97
N VAL A 153 3.50 17.03 -8.50
CA VAL A 153 2.37 17.33 -9.39
C VAL A 153 2.81 17.27 -10.84
N LEU A 154 2.29 16.29 -11.58
CA LEU A 154 2.47 16.14 -13.02
C LEU A 154 1.34 16.84 -13.78
N ASP A 155 1.63 17.33 -14.98
CA ASP A 155 0.59 17.90 -15.85
C ASP A 155 -0.41 16.82 -16.29
N SER A 156 -1.66 17.22 -16.50
CA SER A 156 -2.73 16.39 -17.08
C SER A 156 -2.40 15.70 -18.40
N SER A 157 -1.51 16.29 -19.19
CA SER A 157 -1.05 15.81 -20.49
C SER A 157 0.24 15.00 -20.43
N THR A 158 0.84 14.85 -19.24
CA THR A 158 2.05 14.03 -19.06
C THR A 158 1.76 12.59 -19.44
N ILE A 159 2.50 12.06 -20.41
CA ILE A 159 2.49 10.63 -20.77
C ILE A 159 3.51 9.94 -19.88
N LEU A 160 3.05 8.95 -19.11
CA LEU A 160 3.93 8.16 -18.24
C LEU A 160 4.50 6.96 -19.02
N PRO A 161 5.73 6.52 -18.74
CA PRO A 161 6.44 5.49 -19.50
C PRO A 161 5.95 4.06 -19.19
N TRP A 162 4.64 3.81 -19.28
CA TRP A 162 4.06 2.49 -19.09
C TRP A 162 4.34 1.63 -20.33
N GLU A 163 5.17 0.61 -20.19
CA GLU A 163 5.43 -0.37 -21.24
C GLU A 163 4.25 -1.34 -21.39
N SER A 164 3.64 -1.72 -20.28
CA SER A 164 2.44 -2.57 -20.26
C SER A 164 1.64 -2.34 -18.99
N ALA A 165 0.36 -2.69 -19.04
CA ALA A 165 -0.50 -2.72 -17.87
C ALA A 165 -1.37 -3.98 -17.85
N GLY A 166 -1.69 -4.44 -16.64
CA GLY A 166 -2.63 -5.53 -16.42
C GLY A 166 -4.04 -5.13 -16.84
N GLN A 167 -4.76 -6.08 -17.43
CA GLN A 167 -6.13 -5.89 -17.90
C GLN A 167 -7.14 -5.68 -16.77
N ASN A 168 -6.84 -6.20 -15.57
CA ASN A 168 -7.74 -6.16 -14.42
C ASN A 168 -7.24 -5.17 -13.37
N ASN A 169 -8.17 -4.34 -12.90
CA ASN A 169 -7.96 -3.45 -11.77
C ASN A 169 -8.49 -4.11 -10.49
N ILE A 170 -7.73 -4.01 -9.41
CA ILE A 170 -8.18 -4.40 -8.07
C ILE A 170 -8.85 -3.16 -7.45
N SER A 171 -10.18 -3.15 -7.43
CA SER A 171 -10.96 -2.03 -6.89
C SER A 171 -11.01 -2.06 -5.36
N GLY A 172 -10.85 -0.89 -4.73
CA GLY A 172 -11.04 -0.67 -3.31
C GLY A 172 -11.98 0.50 -3.03
N GLY A 173 -12.25 0.80 -1.75
CA GLY A 173 -13.26 1.80 -1.38
C GLY A 173 -12.98 3.24 -1.83
N TYR A 174 -11.73 3.56 -2.18
CA TYR A 174 -11.27 4.93 -2.49
C TYR A 174 -10.52 5.03 -3.83
N GLY A 175 -10.47 3.95 -4.60
CA GLY A 175 -9.61 3.87 -5.77
C GLY A 175 -9.43 2.46 -6.29
N TYR A 176 -8.38 2.26 -7.07
CA TYR A 176 -8.02 0.95 -7.60
C TYR A 176 -6.51 0.77 -7.67
N VAL A 177 -6.07 -0.48 -7.76
CA VAL A 177 -4.67 -0.84 -7.98
C VAL A 177 -4.56 -1.55 -9.33
N GLN A 178 -3.61 -1.12 -10.17
CA GLN A 178 -3.31 -1.75 -11.46
C GLN A 178 -1.86 -2.24 -11.47
N ARG A 179 -1.62 -3.45 -12.00
CA ARG A 179 -0.26 -3.93 -12.29
C ARG A 179 0.27 -3.17 -13.50
N VAL A 180 1.44 -2.56 -13.41
CA VAL A 180 2.09 -1.84 -14.51
C VAL A 180 3.54 -2.24 -14.64
N ARG A 181 4.07 -2.16 -15.86
CA ARG A 181 5.50 -2.21 -16.14
C ARG A 181 5.98 -0.86 -16.62
N ILE A 182 7.09 -0.40 -16.07
CA ILE A 182 7.74 0.85 -16.46
C ILE A 182 8.81 0.51 -17.47
N HIS A 183 8.86 1.24 -18.58
CA HIS A 183 9.91 1.04 -19.57
C HIS A 183 11.30 1.17 -18.92
N LYS A 184 12.20 0.24 -19.24
CA LYS A 184 13.54 0.14 -18.63
C LYS A 184 14.36 1.42 -18.67
N ASP A 185 14.25 2.18 -19.76
CA ASP A 185 14.99 3.45 -19.94
C ASP A 185 14.48 4.59 -19.03
N HIS A 186 13.35 4.38 -18.34
CA HIS A 186 12.71 5.38 -17.48
C HIS A 186 12.62 4.95 -16.01
N ASN A 187 13.37 3.93 -15.58
CA ASN A 187 13.45 3.59 -14.17
C ASN A 187 14.78 2.96 -13.76
N SER A 188 15.17 3.16 -12.51
CA SER A 188 16.38 2.57 -11.92
C SER A 188 16.10 1.29 -11.11
N PHE A 189 14.85 0.82 -11.08
CA PHE A 189 14.41 -0.26 -10.18
C PHE A 189 14.39 -1.65 -10.80
N GLU A 190 14.59 -1.79 -12.12
CA GLU A 190 14.42 -3.07 -12.82
C GLU A 190 15.34 -4.18 -12.29
N THR A 191 16.48 -3.81 -11.69
CA THR A 191 17.38 -4.75 -11.00
C THR A 191 16.73 -5.42 -9.77
N LYS A 192 15.71 -4.79 -9.17
CA LYS A 192 15.00 -5.23 -7.96
C LYS A 192 13.57 -5.69 -8.25
N TYR A 193 12.86 -5.00 -9.14
CA TYR A 193 11.44 -5.25 -9.44
C TYR A 193 11.13 -5.15 -10.93
N LYS A 194 10.47 -6.17 -11.49
CA LYS A 194 10.04 -6.19 -12.89
C LYS A 194 8.71 -5.47 -13.13
N ASP A 195 7.79 -5.60 -12.19
CA ASP A 195 6.44 -5.06 -12.28
C ASP A 195 6.09 -4.32 -10.99
N PHE A 196 5.15 -3.37 -11.12
CA PHE A 196 4.77 -2.44 -10.07
C PHE A 196 3.25 -2.44 -9.86
N ALA A 197 2.83 -2.08 -8.66
CA ALA A 197 1.45 -1.81 -8.31
C ALA A 197 1.24 -0.28 -8.33
N LEU A 198 0.40 0.21 -9.24
CA LEU A 198 -0.02 1.60 -9.31
C LEU A 198 -1.38 1.73 -8.60
N LYS A 199 -1.37 2.29 -7.39
CA LYS A 199 -2.59 2.60 -6.62
C LYS A 199 -3.07 4.00 -7.00
N THR A 200 -4.21 4.07 -7.68
CA THR A 200 -4.87 5.32 -8.05
C THR A 200 -6.01 5.59 -7.08
N ILE A 201 -5.87 6.66 -6.30
CA ILE A 201 -6.90 7.18 -5.40
C ILE A 201 -7.76 8.18 -6.20
N LEU A 202 -9.06 7.90 -6.28
CA LEU A 202 -10.00 8.67 -7.08
C LEU A 202 -10.59 9.84 -6.29
N PRO A 203 -10.86 10.99 -6.94
CA PRO A 203 -11.51 12.15 -6.32
C PRO A 203 -13.01 11.88 -6.11
N ALA A 204 -13.34 10.98 -5.20
CA ALA A 204 -14.74 10.66 -4.91
C ALA A 204 -15.37 11.66 -3.92
N LYS A 205 -14.58 12.34 -3.07
CA LYS A 205 -15.06 13.31 -2.04
C LYS A 205 -13.98 14.36 -1.69
N GLU A 206 -14.39 15.51 -1.15
CA GLU A 206 -13.51 16.60 -0.68
C GLU A 206 -12.42 16.14 0.33
N HIS A 207 -12.67 15.01 1.03
CA HIS A 207 -11.75 14.40 1.99
C HIS A 207 -10.61 13.57 1.35
N THR A 208 -10.64 13.30 0.04
CA THR A 208 -9.64 12.45 -0.66
C THR A 208 -8.23 13.02 -0.60
N ARG A 209 -8.07 14.35 -0.67
CA ARG A 209 -6.75 15.00 -0.57
C ARG A 209 -6.12 14.81 0.82
N GLY A 210 -6.95 14.76 1.86
CA GLY A 210 -6.52 14.43 3.22
C GLY A 210 -6.01 12.98 3.30
N ILE A 211 -6.72 12.05 2.66
CA ILE A 211 -6.37 10.62 2.62
C ILE A 211 -5.01 10.42 1.95
N PHE A 212 -4.82 10.94 0.73
CA PHE A 212 -3.53 10.81 0.04
C PHE A 212 -2.37 11.40 0.85
N LYS A 213 -2.52 12.61 1.38
CA LYS A 213 -1.47 13.27 2.17
C LYS A 213 -1.13 12.45 3.41
N GLN A 214 -2.12 11.88 4.08
CA GLN A 214 -1.90 11.06 5.28
C GLN A 214 -1.18 9.76 4.95
N GLU A 215 -1.59 9.05 3.89
CA GLU A 215 -0.94 7.81 3.44
C GLU A 215 0.51 8.07 3.05
N LEU A 216 0.77 9.13 2.26
CA LEU A 216 2.11 9.56 1.88
C LEU A 216 2.96 9.92 3.10
N VAL A 217 2.39 10.65 4.07
CA VAL A 217 3.08 11.01 5.32
C VAL A 217 3.39 9.79 6.17
N ALA A 218 2.52 8.78 6.20
CA ALA A 218 2.79 7.52 6.91
C ALA A 218 4.00 6.81 6.28
N PHE A 219 4.00 6.60 4.97
CA PHE A 219 5.12 5.95 4.27
C PHE A 219 6.45 6.72 4.42
N ARG A 220 6.42 8.06 4.42
CA ARG A 220 7.63 8.88 4.61
C ARG A 220 8.21 8.83 6.03
N LYS A 221 7.37 8.54 7.03
CA LYS A 221 7.77 8.58 8.45
C LYS A 221 8.18 7.23 9.00
N VAL A 222 7.64 6.13 8.47
CA VAL A 222 7.96 4.80 8.95
C VAL A 222 9.34 4.39 8.44
N ARG A 223 10.15 3.79 9.31
CA ARG A 223 11.45 3.25 8.91
C ARG A 223 11.24 2.07 7.95
N PRO A 224 11.88 2.06 6.76
CA PRO A 224 11.81 0.92 5.85
C PRO A 224 12.31 -0.37 6.50
N GLY A 225 11.73 -1.50 6.11
CA GLY A 225 12.09 -2.81 6.63
C GLY A 225 11.69 -3.95 5.68
N PRO A 226 12.25 -5.16 5.82
CA PRO A 226 12.02 -6.26 4.90
C PRO A 226 10.55 -6.71 4.84
N ASN A 227 9.83 -6.62 5.96
CA ASN A 227 8.43 -7.04 6.09
C ASN A 227 7.46 -5.84 6.09
N LEU A 228 7.89 -4.70 5.56
CA LEU A 228 7.05 -3.52 5.38
C LEU A 228 7.11 -3.08 3.92
N LEU A 229 5.96 -2.78 3.32
CA LEU A 229 5.89 -2.34 1.94
C LEU A 229 6.53 -0.96 1.79
N GLU A 230 7.45 -0.85 0.83
CA GLU A 230 8.16 0.40 0.52
C GLU A 230 7.41 1.16 -0.58
N LEU A 231 7.14 2.44 -0.35
CA LEU A 231 6.62 3.36 -1.37
C LEU A 231 7.77 3.74 -2.31
N ILE A 232 7.63 3.47 -3.60
CA ILE A 232 8.65 3.82 -4.60
C ILE A 232 8.52 5.28 -4.98
N SER A 233 7.31 5.69 -5.36
CA SER A 233 7.02 7.05 -5.81
C SER A 233 5.57 7.41 -5.53
N ALA A 234 5.29 8.71 -5.43
CA ALA A 234 3.96 9.25 -5.26
C ALA A 234 3.82 10.50 -6.12
N PHE A 235 2.71 10.65 -6.82
CA PHE A 235 2.47 11.82 -7.65
C PHE A 235 0.98 12.10 -7.81
N GLN A 236 0.66 13.32 -8.19
CA GLN A 236 -0.68 13.79 -8.48
C GLN A 236 -0.75 14.25 -9.93
N ILE A 237 -1.82 13.92 -10.64
CA ILE A 237 -2.08 14.51 -11.96
C ILE A 237 -2.91 15.79 -11.79
N SER A 238 -2.36 16.91 -12.24
CA SER A 238 -3.00 18.24 -12.25
C SER A 238 -4.31 18.19 -13.02
N GLY A 239 -5.31 18.94 -12.55
CA GLY A 239 -6.65 19.02 -13.15
C GLY A 239 -7.52 17.76 -13.03
N LYS A 240 -6.95 16.58 -12.76
CA LYS A 240 -7.70 15.31 -12.64
C LYS A 240 -8.06 14.95 -11.19
N GLY A 241 -7.38 15.55 -10.20
CA GLY A 241 -7.61 15.24 -8.78
C GLY A 241 -7.29 13.78 -8.40
N GLN A 242 -6.58 13.06 -9.26
CA GLN A 242 -6.15 11.68 -9.05
C GLN A 242 -4.78 11.69 -8.38
N PHE A 243 -4.67 10.91 -7.31
CA PHE A 243 -3.42 10.70 -6.62
C PHE A 243 -2.93 9.28 -6.88
N MET A 244 -1.64 9.13 -7.16
CA MET A 244 -1.04 7.87 -7.54
C MET A 244 0.10 7.55 -6.58
N LEU A 245 0.11 6.30 -6.12
CA LEU A 245 1.17 5.72 -5.30
C LEU A 245 1.70 4.49 -6.02
N LEU A 246 3.03 4.44 -6.20
CA LEU A 246 3.71 3.36 -6.90
C LEU A 246 4.43 2.47 -5.89
N PHE A 247 4.14 1.17 -5.95
CA PHE A 247 4.73 0.16 -5.07
C PHE A 247 5.31 -0.99 -5.88
N PRO A 248 6.22 -1.80 -5.31
CA PRO A 248 6.59 -3.09 -5.89
C PRO A 248 5.36 -4.00 -6.04
N TRP A 249 5.26 -4.74 -7.15
CA TRP A 249 4.19 -5.74 -7.33
C TRP A 249 4.46 -7.02 -6.52
N ALA A 250 3.46 -7.55 -5.83
CA ALA A 250 3.57 -8.82 -5.09
C ALA A 250 3.06 -10.00 -5.95
N GLU A 251 3.96 -10.84 -6.46
CA GLU A 251 3.58 -11.95 -7.35
C GLU A 251 2.74 -13.03 -6.65
N GLY A 252 2.85 -13.13 -5.33
CA GLY A 252 2.08 -14.07 -4.51
C GLY A 252 0.68 -13.59 -4.14
N GLY A 253 0.30 -12.36 -4.51
CA GLY A 253 -0.95 -11.72 -4.09
C GLY A 253 -0.90 -11.28 -2.63
N SER A 254 -2.08 -11.16 -2.00
CA SER A 254 -2.21 -10.96 -0.57
C SER A 254 -1.99 -12.25 0.22
N MET A 255 -1.82 -12.14 1.53
CA MET A 255 -1.76 -13.29 2.44
C MET A 255 -3.09 -14.02 2.48
N ASP A 256 -4.22 -13.34 2.22
CA ASP A 256 -5.52 -14.00 2.07
C ASP A 256 -5.56 -14.88 0.81
N ASP A 257 -5.01 -14.40 -0.32
CA ASP A 257 -4.85 -15.18 -1.55
C ASP A 257 -3.93 -16.38 -1.35
N MET A 258 -2.81 -16.18 -0.64
CA MET A 258 -1.89 -17.24 -0.27
C MET A 258 -2.59 -18.32 0.56
N MET A 259 -3.29 -17.92 1.63
CA MET A 259 -4.01 -18.85 2.51
C MET A 259 -5.32 -19.38 1.92
N GLY A 260 -5.71 -18.89 0.72
CA GLY A 260 -6.82 -19.41 -0.07
C GLY A 260 -6.49 -20.69 -0.84
N ARG A 261 -5.22 -21.11 -0.82
CA ARG A 261 -4.70 -22.33 -1.46
C ARG A 261 -4.26 -23.36 -0.41
N PRO A 262 -4.06 -24.64 -0.79
CA PRO A 262 -3.39 -25.62 0.08
C PRO A 262 -2.06 -25.09 0.61
N SER A 263 -1.81 -25.31 1.91
CA SER A 263 -0.58 -24.84 2.58
C SER A 263 0.70 -25.41 1.98
N GLU A 264 0.57 -26.61 1.43
CA GLU A 264 1.64 -27.40 0.86
C GLU A 264 2.17 -26.82 -0.45
N ASP A 265 1.35 -26.05 -1.16
CA ASP A 265 1.73 -25.41 -2.41
C ASP A 265 2.86 -24.39 -2.19
N VAL A 266 2.92 -23.74 -1.01
CA VAL A 266 3.95 -22.75 -0.70
C VAL A 266 5.34 -23.37 -0.72
N PHE A 267 5.51 -24.54 -0.09
CA PHE A 267 6.83 -25.16 0.03
C PHE A 267 7.12 -26.18 -1.07
N ARG A 268 6.11 -26.91 -1.56
CA ARG A 268 6.29 -27.90 -2.65
C ARG A 268 6.67 -27.22 -3.96
N SER A 269 6.09 -26.07 -4.28
CA SER A 269 6.45 -25.29 -5.48
C SER A 269 7.92 -24.84 -5.49
N ARG A 270 8.57 -24.82 -4.33
CA ARG A 270 9.98 -24.44 -4.14
C ARG A 270 10.88 -25.61 -3.75
N GLN A 271 10.40 -26.85 -3.87
CA GLN A 271 11.12 -28.06 -3.49
C GLN A 271 11.68 -28.00 -2.06
N LYS A 272 10.91 -27.40 -1.15
CA LYS A 272 11.25 -27.29 0.27
C LYS A 272 10.50 -28.33 1.10
N SER A 273 10.95 -28.51 2.33
CA SER A 273 10.34 -29.45 3.27
C SER A 273 9.26 -28.75 4.12
N PRO A 274 8.33 -29.52 4.73
CA PRO A 274 7.42 -28.97 5.74
C PRO A 274 8.15 -28.28 6.90
N LYS A 275 9.36 -28.73 7.22
CA LYS A 275 10.23 -28.13 8.24
C LYS A 275 10.69 -26.72 7.84
N ASP A 276 11.10 -26.54 6.59
CA ASP A 276 11.47 -25.21 6.06
C ASP A 276 10.26 -24.27 6.08
N PHE A 277 9.06 -24.80 5.80
CA PHE A 277 7.83 -24.03 5.86
C PHE A 277 7.51 -23.54 7.28
N VAL A 278 7.65 -24.40 8.29
CA VAL A 278 7.46 -23.99 9.69
C VAL A 278 8.46 -22.91 10.10
N GLN A 279 9.75 -23.06 9.77
CA GLN A 279 10.77 -22.05 10.06
C GLN A 279 10.50 -20.73 9.34
N TRP A 280 10.07 -20.81 8.09
CA TRP A 280 9.66 -19.65 7.30
C TRP A 280 8.48 -18.94 7.96
N THR A 281 7.42 -19.66 8.35
CA THR A 281 6.23 -19.08 9.00
C THR A 281 6.61 -18.30 10.26
N ILE A 282 7.44 -18.88 11.12
CA ILE A 282 7.90 -18.22 12.36
C ILE A 282 8.73 -16.97 12.03
N SER A 283 9.61 -17.08 11.03
CA SER A 283 10.43 -15.94 10.57
C SER A 283 9.57 -14.81 10.01
N GLN A 284 8.52 -15.13 9.25
CA GLN A 284 7.59 -14.13 8.74
C GLN A 284 6.77 -13.50 9.86
N CYS A 285 6.25 -14.28 10.82
CA CYS A 285 5.57 -13.74 12.00
C CYS A 285 6.46 -12.75 12.76
N ARG A 286 7.72 -13.12 13.03
CA ARG A 286 8.70 -12.22 13.65
C ARG A 286 8.88 -10.93 12.83
N GLY A 287 9.09 -11.06 11.53
CA GLY A 287 9.26 -9.92 10.63
C GLY A 287 8.05 -8.98 10.59
N LEU A 288 6.83 -9.54 10.59
CA LEU A 288 5.59 -8.75 10.65
C LEU A 288 5.46 -7.99 11.98
N VAL A 289 5.85 -8.59 13.11
CA VAL A 289 5.88 -7.92 14.42
C VAL A 289 6.89 -6.77 14.41
N GLU A 290 8.08 -6.99 13.84
CA GLU A 290 9.11 -5.96 13.70
C GLU A 290 8.65 -4.80 12.80
N ALA A 291 8.03 -5.12 11.66
CA ALA A 291 7.44 -4.12 10.76
C ALA A 291 6.36 -3.30 11.47
N LEU A 292 5.44 -3.95 12.21
CA LEU A 292 4.42 -3.26 12.99
C LEU A 292 5.02 -2.38 14.09
N GLY A 293 6.11 -2.84 14.73
CA GLY A 293 6.90 -2.05 15.67
C GLY A 293 7.44 -0.75 15.06
N ALA A 294 7.95 -0.81 13.82
CA ALA A 294 8.41 0.38 13.10
C ALA A 294 7.28 1.40 12.89
N VAL A 295 6.05 0.93 12.60
CA VAL A 295 4.85 1.78 12.54
C VAL A 295 4.57 2.41 13.90
N HIS A 296 4.54 1.59 14.95
CA HIS A 296 4.22 1.96 16.32
C HIS A 296 5.17 2.98 16.95
N GLN A 297 6.39 3.13 16.42
CA GLN A 297 7.41 4.05 16.90
C GLN A 297 7.35 5.45 16.26
N VAL A 298 6.59 5.66 15.19
CA VAL A 298 6.50 6.96 14.48
C VAL A 298 6.12 8.14 15.40
N ASN A 299 5.34 7.90 16.45
CA ASN A 299 4.93 8.94 17.41
C ASN A 299 5.95 9.27 18.48
N ILE A 300 6.90 8.37 18.76
CA ILE A 300 7.86 8.56 19.85
C ILE A 300 8.86 9.66 19.46
N VAL A 301 9.23 9.72 18.17
CA VAL A 301 10.18 10.70 17.63
C VAL A 301 9.69 12.15 17.82
N ARG A 302 8.38 12.44 17.68
CA ARG A 302 7.85 13.81 17.87
C ARG A 302 7.79 14.28 19.33
N ARG A 303 7.60 13.38 20.29
CA ARG A 303 7.51 13.80 21.72
C ARG A 303 8.84 14.27 22.28
N MET A 304 9.96 13.94 21.64
CA MET A 304 11.28 14.43 22.00
C MET A 304 11.63 15.76 21.30
N ASP A 305 11.08 16.03 20.11
CA ASP A 305 11.45 17.20 19.30
C ASP A 305 10.52 18.42 19.41
N GLU A 306 9.29 18.29 19.92
CA GLU A 306 8.35 19.41 20.03
C GLU A 306 7.78 19.57 21.45
N GLY A 307 8.44 20.43 22.23
CA GLY A 307 7.85 20.99 23.44
C GLY A 307 6.93 22.16 23.14
N THR A 308 5.76 21.96 22.51
CA THR A 308 4.60 22.88 22.63
C THR A 308 3.29 22.36 22.01
N SER A 309 2.21 22.47 22.79
CA SER A 309 0.84 22.85 22.40
C SER A 309 -0.07 21.91 21.56
N GLY A 310 -0.93 21.17 22.26
CA GLY A 310 -2.38 21.48 22.26
C GLY A 310 -3.27 21.15 21.05
N GLY A 311 -2.81 20.41 20.04
CA GLY A 311 -3.67 19.90 18.96
C GLY A 311 -4.08 18.45 19.18
N GLN A 312 -5.34 18.06 18.90
CA GLN A 312 -5.81 16.67 18.90
C GLN A 312 -4.75 15.73 18.33
N ALA A 313 -4.18 14.87 19.18
CA ALA A 313 -3.14 13.93 18.82
C ALA A 313 -3.70 12.94 17.79
N ARG A 314 -3.52 13.24 16.50
CA ARG A 314 -3.89 12.35 15.40
C ARG A 314 -3.14 11.02 15.57
N SER A 315 -3.85 9.92 15.34
CA SER A 315 -3.43 8.51 15.52
C SER A 315 -2.31 8.05 14.58
N PHE A 316 -1.25 8.83 14.42
CA PHE A 316 -0.03 8.36 13.78
C PHE A 316 0.49 7.16 14.59
N GLY A 317 1.12 6.17 13.94
CA GLY A 317 1.66 4.99 14.63
C GLY A 317 0.66 3.97 15.19
N ILE A 318 -0.58 3.96 14.71
CA ILE A 318 -1.52 2.82 14.83
C ILE A 318 -2.02 2.52 13.42
N HIS A 319 -1.99 1.26 12.99
CA HIS A 319 -2.34 0.86 11.62
C HIS A 319 -3.85 0.73 11.41
N LEU A 320 -4.60 0.23 12.40
CA LEU A 320 -6.07 0.12 12.46
C LEU A 320 -6.74 -0.83 11.45
N ASP A 321 -6.10 -1.14 10.32
CA ASP A 321 -6.64 -2.06 9.31
C ASP A 321 -5.68 -3.23 9.01
N ILE A 322 -5.09 -3.82 10.04
CA ILE A 322 -4.28 -5.04 9.91
C ILE A 322 -5.21 -6.23 9.63
N LYS A 323 -5.05 -6.84 8.44
CA LYS A 323 -5.79 -8.01 7.97
C LYS A 323 -4.97 -8.78 6.92
N PRO A 324 -5.28 -10.05 6.62
CA PRO A 324 -4.56 -10.81 5.61
C PRO A 324 -4.56 -10.17 4.21
N ALA A 325 -5.61 -9.44 3.84
CA ALA A 325 -5.67 -8.71 2.56
C ALA A 325 -4.64 -7.56 2.47
N ASN A 326 -4.21 -7.01 3.62
CA ASN A 326 -3.24 -5.92 3.72
C ASN A 326 -1.83 -6.43 4.08
N ILE A 327 -1.59 -7.74 4.00
CA ILE A 327 -0.26 -8.33 4.09
C ILE A 327 0.03 -8.95 2.73
N LEU A 328 1.05 -8.46 2.02
CA LEU A 328 1.36 -8.88 0.65
C LEU A 328 2.45 -9.96 0.63
N TYR A 329 2.28 -10.97 -0.22
CA TYR A 329 3.19 -12.08 -0.37
C TYR A 329 4.13 -11.89 -1.57
N PHE A 330 5.35 -11.46 -1.29
CA PHE A 330 6.44 -11.32 -2.25
C PHE A 330 7.14 -12.66 -2.48
N SER A 331 6.45 -13.57 -3.17
CA SER A 331 6.97 -14.91 -3.48
C SER A 331 8.27 -14.87 -4.30
N GLN A 332 8.49 -13.80 -5.07
CA GLN A 332 9.69 -13.59 -5.87
C GLN A 332 10.92 -13.15 -5.05
N GLU A 333 10.74 -12.60 -3.83
CA GLU A 333 11.85 -12.16 -2.97
C GLU A 333 12.45 -13.33 -2.19
N ASN A 334 13.22 -14.20 -2.86
CA ASN A 334 13.68 -15.47 -2.30
C ASN A 334 15.13 -15.47 -1.75
N ALA A 335 15.85 -14.34 -1.85
CA ALA A 335 17.26 -14.26 -1.47
C ALA A 335 17.51 -14.45 0.04
N ARG A 336 16.65 -13.88 0.89
CA ARG A 336 16.72 -14.04 2.35
C ARG A 336 15.92 -15.24 2.84
N HIS A 337 14.77 -15.47 2.24
CA HIS A 337 13.83 -16.52 2.62
C HIS A 337 13.44 -17.31 1.37
N PRO A 338 13.77 -18.61 1.26
CA PRO A 338 13.53 -19.37 0.04
C PRO A 338 12.06 -19.46 -0.41
N LEU A 339 11.13 -19.25 0.54
CA LEU A 339 9.69 -19.25 0.34
C LEU A 339 9.11 -17.83 0.20
N GLY A 340 9.93 -16.81 -0.08
CA GLY A 340 9.47 -15.42 -0.25
C GLY A 340 9.31 -14.65 1.07
N VAL A 341 8.71 -13.46 1.00
CA VAL A 341 8.57 -12.53 2.14
C VAL A 341 7.13 -12.01 2.26
N LEU A 342 6.61 -11.90 3.48
CA LEU A 342 5.33 -11.25 3.78
C LEU A 342 5.56 -9.79 4.19
N LYS A 343 4.85 -8.83 3.60
CA LYS A 343 5.00 -7.40 3.91
C LYS A 343 3.69 -6.75 4.31
N ILE A 344 3.67 -6.03 5.43
CA ILE A 344 2.54 -5.17 5.80
C ILE A 344 2.43 -4.05 4.76
N ALA A 345 1.23 -3.86 4.22
CA ALA A 345 0.89 -2.86 3.24
C ALA A 345 -0.33 -2.06 3.69
N ASP A 346 -0.63 -1.00 2.95
CA ASP A 346 -1.85 -0.18 3.09
C ASP A 346 -2.04 0.38 4.50
N PHE A 347 -1.40 1.52 4.79
CA PHE A 347 -1.54 2.28 6.05
C PHE A 347 -2.95 2.88 6.19
N GLY A 348 -3.94 1.99 6.30
CA GLY A 348 -5.35 2.23 6.04
C GLY A 348 -5.91 3.40 6.82
N LEU A 349 -6.53 4.31 6.08
CA LEU A 349 -7.30 5.46 6.57
C LEU A 349 -8.80 5.14 6.63
N THR A 350 -9.13 3.85 6.75
CA THR A 350 -10.48 3.31 6.58
C THR A 350 -10.89 2.46 7.77
N LYS A 351 -12.20 2.40 8.00
CA LYS A 351 -12.85 1.72 9.13
C LYS A 351 -12.23 0.33 9.37
N CYS A 352 -11.91 0.06 10.64
CA CYS A 352 -11.33 -1.20 11.10
C CYS A 352 -12.12 -2.39 10.55
N SER A 353 -11.40 -3.38 10.00
CA SER A 353 -12.02 -4.59 9.48
C SER A 353 -12.79 -5.34 10.57
N GLN A 354 -14.05 -5.66 10.28
CA GLN A 354 -14.97 -6.25 11.26
C GLN A 354 -14.41 -7.55 11.89
N GLN A 355 -13.72 -8.35 11.07
CA GLN A 355 -13.18 -9.67 11.43
C GLN A 355 -12.00 -9.65 12.40
N TYR A 356 -11.14 -8.64 12.29
CA TYR A 356 -9.87 -8.56 13.02
C TYR A 356 -9.90 -7.46 14.08
N ARG A 357 -11.04 -6.78 14.26
CA ARG A 357 -11.18 -5.73 15.26
C ARG A 357 -11.06 -6.29 16.67
N SER A 358 -10.42 -5.50 17.52
CA SER A 358 -10.23 -5.82 18.92
C SER A 358 -11.41 -5.39 19.79
N PRO A 359 -11.52 -5.91 21.02
CA PRO A 359 -12.65 -5.61 21.88
C PRO A 359 -12.86 -4.13 22.18
N GLU A 360 -11.80 -3.33 22.26
CA GLU A 360 -11.84 -1.88 22.52
C GLU A 360 -12.44 -1.04 21.38
N HIS A 361 -12.75 -1.64 20.23
CA HIS A 361 -13.60 -0.97 19.23
C HIS A 361 -15.08 -0.95 19.64
N ASP A 362 -15.46 -1.85 20.54
CA ASP A 362 -16.84 -2.10 20.97
C ASP A 362 -17.08 -1.87 22.46
N ILE A 363 -16.11 -2.31 23.27
CA ILE A 363 -16.15 -2.37 24.71
C ILE A 363 -14.95 -1.55 25.22
N GLY A 364 -15.19 -0.27 25.45
CA GLY A 364 -14.18 0.67 25.94
C GLY A 364 -13.86 1.77 24.94
N TYR A 365 -13.44 2.93 25.46
CA TYR A 365 -13.25 4.15 24.66
C TYR A 365 -11.78 4.43 24.28
N ILE A 366 -10.84 3.55 24.62
CA ILE A 366 -9.40 3.83 24.45
C ILE A 366 -8.79 2.93 23.37
N ILE A 367 -8.71 3.48 22.16
CA ILE A 367 -7.93 2.93 21.05
C ILE A 367 -6.43 3.18 21.30
N SER A 368 -5.63 2.13 21.17
CA SER A 368 -4.18 2.17 21.33
C SER A 368 -3.51 1.21 20.35
N ARG A 369 -2.17 1.22 20.27
CA ARG A 369 -1.37 0.25 19.50
C ARG A 369 -1.73 -1.23 19.74
N LYS A 370 -2.33 -1.55 20.88
CA LYS A 370 -2.81 -2.90 21.22
C LYS A 370 -3.94 -3.40 20.31
N VAL A 371 -4.63 -2.51 19.59
CA VAL A 371 -5.61 -2.90 18.55
C VAL A 371 -4.92 -3.68 17.42
N ASP A 372 -3.74 -3.21 16.98
CA ASP A 372 -2.99 -3.86 15.91
C ASP A 372 -2.37 -5.17 16.39
N ILE A 373 -1.95 -5.23 17.67
CA ILE A 373 -1.44 -6.47 18.28
C ILE A 373 -2.51 -7.55 18.30
N TRP A 374 -3.73 -7.20 18.68
CA TRP A 374 -4.87 -8.12 18.62
C TRP A 374 -5.11 -8.61 17.19
N ALA A 375 -5.20 -7.69 16.23
CA ALA A 375 -5.40 -8.04 14.83
C ALA A 375 -4.31 -8.98 14.30
N LEU A 376 -3.04 -8.74 14.66
CA LEU A 376 -1.93 -9.61 14.30
C LEU A 376 -2.02 -10.98 14.98
N GLY A 377 -2.50 -11.04 16.24
CA GLY A 377 -2.77 -12.28 16.96
C GLY A 377 -3.83 -13.13 16.26
N CYS A 378 -4.92 -12.50 15.80
CA CYS A 378 -5.97 -13.15 15.01
C CYS A 378 -5.40 -13.75 13.72
N ILE A 379 -4.57 -12.99 13.01
CA ILE A 379 -3.92 -13.43 11.76
C ILE A 379 -2.96 -14.59 12.02
N PHE A 380 -2.14 -14.53 13.08
CA PHE A 380 -1.21 -15.60 13.42
C PHE A 380 -1.95 -16.89 13.78
N PHE A 381 -3.07 -16.77 14.49
CA PHE A 381 -3.91 -17.92 14.81
C PHE A 381 -4.52 -18.57 13.55
N GLU A 382 -5.05 -17.76 12.61
CA GLU A 382 -5.51 -18.28 11.31
C GLU A 382 -4.38 -18.90 10.49
N LEU A 383 -3.21 -18.27 10.47
CA LEU A 383 -2.02 -18.76 9.77
C LEU A 383 -1.56 -20.11 10.31
N PHE A 384 -1.55 -20.30 11.64
CA PHE A 384 -1.17 -21.57 12.26
C PHE A 384 -2.22 -22.65 12.01
N THR A 385 -3.51 -22.29 12.02
CA THR A 385 -4.59 -23.20 11.63
C THR A 385 -4.38 -23.71 10.20
N TRP A 386 -4.13 -22.79 9.27
CA TRP A 386 -3.90 -23.12 7.88
C TRP A 386 -2.59 -23.91 7.65
N MET A 387 -1.50 -23.53 8.31
CA MET A 387 -0.21 -24.19 8.21
C MET A 387 -0.25 -25.65 8.72
N LEU A 388 -1.00 -25.92 9.79
CA LEU A 388 -1.00 -27.23 10.47
C LEU A 388 -2.09 -28.17 9.98
N LEU A 389 -3.26 -27.63 9.65
CA LEU A 389 -4.48 -28.39 9.35
C LEU A 389 -5.04 -28.10 7.94
N GLY A 390 -4.40 -27.23 7.18
CA GLY A 390 -4.72 -26.94 5.79
C GLY A 390 -5.91 -26.00 5.57
N LEU A 391 -6.23 -25.79 4.29
CA LEU A 391 -7.26 -24.85 3.82
C LEU A 391 -8.65 -25.15 4.40
N LYS A 392 -9.05 -26.42 4.44
CA LYS A 392 -10.38 -26.81 4.94
C LYS A 392 -10.55 -26.43 6.41
N ALA A 393 -9.56 -26.70 7.25
CA ALA A 393 -9.63 -26.35 8.67
C ALA A 393 -9.70 -24.84 8.90
N ARG A 394 -9.02 -24.03 8.07
CA ARG A 394 -9.14 -22.57 8.10
C ARG A 394 -10.57 -22.12 7.78
N GLN A 395 -11.21 -22.72 6.78
CA GLN A 395 -12.60 -22.42 6.41
C GLN A 395 -13.57 -22.83 7.52
N GLU A 396 -13.41 -24.03 8.08
CA GLU A 396 -14.21 -24.51 9.21
C GLU A 396 -14.05 -23.59 10.43
N PHE A 397 -12.83 -23.12 10.69
CA PHE A 397 -12.56 -22.17 11.77
C PHE A 397 -13.33 -20.86 11.58
N ARG A 398 -13.24 -20.24 10.40
CA ARG A 398 -13.98 -19.00 10.08
C ARG A 398 -15.50 -19.19 10.22
N GLN A 399 -16.02 -20.31 9.75
CA GLN A 399 -17.44 -20.68 9.89
C GLN A 399 -17.84 -20.82 11.37
N ALA A 400 -17.04 -21.52 12.18
CA ALA A 400 -17.31 -21.67 13.62
C ALA A 400 -17.34 -20.31 14.34
N ARG A 401 -16.42 -19.40 14.02
CA ARG A 401 -16.40 -18.04 14.60
C ARG A 401 -17.65 -17.22 14.27
N MET A 402 -18.17 -17.39 13.06
CA MET A 402 -19.37 -16.71 12.58
C MET A 402 -20.66 -17.26 13.22
N GLN A 403 -20.63 -18.47 13.79
CA GLN A 403 -21.79 -19.08 14.44
C GLN A 403 -21.90 -18.73 15.93
N ASP A 404 -20.80 -18.31 16.55
CA ASP A 404 -20.82 -17.86 17.95
C ASP A 404 -21.61 -16.56 18.11
N THR A 405 -22.43 -16.51 19.16
CA THR A 405 -23.18 -15.33 19.56
C THR A 405 -22.26 -14.18 19.95
N LEU A 406 -22.69 -12.95 19.65
CA LEU A 406 -21.97 -11.73 20.03
C LEU A 406 -22.04 -11.43 21.53
N PHE A 407 -23.02 -11.97 22.23
CA PHE A 407 -23.28 -11.73 23.64
C PHE A 407 -23.30 -13.02 24.45
N SER A 408 -22.94 -12.91 25.73
CA SER A 408 -23.03 -13.99 26.74
C SER A 408 -23.31 -13.41 28.13
N GLY A 409 -23.62 -14.26 29.12
CA GLY A 409 -23.93 -13.82 30.49
C GLY A 409 -25.41 -13.50 30.68
N ASP A 410 -25.72 -12.48 31.48
CA ASP A 410 -27.09 -12.10 31.85
C ASP A 410 -27.86 -11.40 30.70
N TRP A 411 -27.38 -11.52 29.46
CA TRP A 411 -27.92 -10.82 28.30
C TRP A 411 -29.36 -11.26 27.96
N ASP A 412 -29.70 -12.54 28.22
CA ASP A 412 -31.05 -13.11 28.07
C ASP A 412 -32.12 -12.32 28.85
N HIS A 413 -31.70 -11.59 29.90
CA HIS A 413 -32.58 -10.82 30.77
C HIS A 413 -32.83 -9.37 30.29
N ILE A 414 -32.10 -8.92 29.27
CA ILE A 414 -32.16 -7.54 28.75
C ILE A 414 -33.14 -7.41 27.56
N GLY A 415 -33.61 -8.55 27.04
CA GLY A 415 -34.52 -8.78 25.90
C GLY A 415 -35.13 -7.59 25.13
N ASN A 416 -34.82 -7.52 23.83
CA ASN A 416 -35.75 -7.59 22.68
C ASN A 416 -34.97 -7.28 21.39
N GLY A 417 -34.60 -8.30 20.59
CA GLY A 417 -34.24 -8.13 19.16
C GLY A 417 -32.84 -8.52 18.68
N PHE A 418 -31.90 -8.90 19.57
CA PHE A 418 -30.52 -9.27 19.20
C PHE A 418 -30.21 -10.75 19.45
N GLU A 419 -31.25 -11.58 19.57
CA GLU A 419 -31.18 -12.98 20.05
C GLU A 419 -30.35 -13.93 19.17
N ASN A 420 -29.86 -13.48 18.02
CA ASN A 420 -28.99 -14.23 17.11
C ASN A 420 -27.94 -13.31 16.43
N ASP A 421 -27.54 -12.23 17.11
CA ASP A 421 -26.50 -11.36 16.59
C ASP A 421 -25.20 -12.16 16.55
N THR A 422 -24.84 -12.60 15.35
CA THR A 422 -23.56 -13.24 15.08
C THR A 422 -22.73 -12.33 14.18
N GLU A 423 -21.43 -12.39 14.40
CA GLU A 423 -20.47 -11.63 13.64
C GLU A 423 -19.19 -12.44 13.54
N ASP A 424 -18.58 -12.42 12.36
CA ASP A 424 -17.23 -12.93 12.19
C ASP A 424 -16.26 -11.99 12.93
N ASN A 425 -15.84 -12.38 14.14
CA ASN A 425 -14.80 -11.73 14.96
C ASN A 425 -14.22 -12.76 15.96
N PHE A 426 -13.38 -12.31 16.91
CA PHE A 426 -12.67 -13.20 17.87
C PHE A 426 -13.18 -13.11 19.31
N PHE A 427 -14.12 -12.21 19.61
CA PHE A 427 -14.58 -11.97 20.98
C PHE A 427 -16.10 -11.81 21.04
N GLN A 428 -16.64 -12.02 22.23
CA GLN A 428 -18.03 -11.77 22.59
C GLN A 428 -18.08 -10.80 23.77
N ARG A 429 -19.18 -10.06 23.89
CA ARG A 429 -19.44 -9.13 24.98
C ARG A 429 -20.18 -9.88 26.09
N HIS A 430 -19.48 -10.13 27.19
CA HIS A 430 -20.09 -10.78 28.35
C HIS A 430 -20.76 -9.74 29.25
N ILE A 431 -22.06 -9.88 29.46
CA ILE A 431 -22.87 -8.94 30.25
C ILE A 431 -23.10 -9.50 31.64
N GLU A 432 -22.80 -8.70 32.66
CA GLU A 432 -23.12 -8.99 34.06
C GLU A 432 -23.98 -7.85 34.64
N ILE A 433 -25.08 -8.20 35.29
CA ILE A 433 -25.96 -7.24 35.96
C ILE A 433 -25.53 -7.08 37.43
N ILE A 434 -25.07 -5.88 37.80
CA ILE A 434 -24.66 -5.55 39.17
C ILE A 434 -25.90 -5.28 40.04
N GLY A 435 -25.98 -5.98 41.17
CA GLY A 435 -27.04 -5.81 42.16
C GLY A 435 -28.27 -6.69 41.95
N TRP A 436 -28.23 -7.64 41.01
CA TRP A 436 -29.29 -8.63 40.81
C TRP A 436 -29.05 -9.86 41.68
N ASN A 437 -29.98 -10.15 42.61
CA ASN A 437 -29.96 -11.42 43.34
C ASN A 437 -30.40 -12.56 42.40
N LYS A 438 -29.48 -13.45 42.04
CA LYS A 438 -29.70 -14.64 41.17
C LYS A 438 -30.70 -15.68 41.72
N GLY A 439 -31.49 -15.34 42.75
CA GLY A 439 -32.42 -16.23 43.46
C GLY A 439 -33.91 -15.95 43.25
N THR A 440 -34.30 -14.83 42.65
CA THR A 440 -35.71 -14.58 42.32
C THR A 440 -36.01 -15.07 40.91
N LYS A 441 -36.54 -16.30 40.79
CA LYS A 441 -37.20 -16.77 39.58
C LYS A 441 -38.21 -15.71 39.11
N ALA A 442 -38.22 -15.46 37.81
CA ALA A 442 -39.06 -14.49 37.14
C ALA A 442 -40.43 -14.32 37.78
N THR A 443 -40.71 -13.12 38.29
CA THR A 443 -42.08 -12.63 38.37
C THR A 443 -42.63 -12.64 36.94
N SER A 444 -43.82 -13.22 36.81
CA SER A 444 -44.48 -13.51 35.55
C SER A 444 -44.56 -12.27 34.64
N LYS A 445 -44.71 -12.49 33.32
CA LYS A 445 -44.89 -11.42 32.32
C LYS A 445 -46.00 -10.42 32.67
N ALA A 446 -46.93 -10.81 33.55
CA ALA A 446 -48.00 -9.98 34.08
C ALA A 446 -47.55 -9.03 35.21
N GLU A 447 -46.63 -9.43 36.08
CA GLU A 447 -46.14 -8.61 37.19
C GLU A 447 -45.25 -7.45 36.74
N ARG A 448 -44.50 -7.61 35.63
CA ARG A 448 -43.70 -6.50 35.05
C ARG A 448 -44.57 -5.36 34.52
N ARG A 449 -45.73 -5.66 33.92
CA ARG A 449 -46.66 -4.62 33.42
C ARG A 449 -47.31 -3.82 34.56
N ILE A 450 -47.50 -4.44 35.73
CA ILE A 450 -48.08 -3.79 36.92
C ILE A 450 -47.05 -2.88 37.61
N LEU A 451 -45.76 -3.24 37.56
CA LEU A 451 -44.66 -2.40 38.06
C LEU A 451 -44.39 -1.19 37.15
N GLU A 452 -44.53 -1.33 35.82
CA GLU A 452 -44.38 -0.24 34.86
C GLU A 452 -45.51 0.79 34.91
N SER A 453 -46.72 0.41 35.34
CA SER A 453 -47.87 1.33 35.41
C SER A 453 -47.90 2.21 36.67
N ASN A 454 -47.08 1.91 37.69
CA ASN A 454 -47.19 2.54 39.02
C ASN A 454 -45.97 3.40 39.45
N SER A 455 -45.00 3.68 38.58
CA SER A 455 -43.93 4.64 38.89
C SER A 455 -43.74 5.69 37.81
N SER A 456 -44.18 6.92 38.08
CA SER A 456 -43.90 8.13 37.30
C SER A 456 -42.49 8.69 37.52
N THR A 457 -41.53 7.85 37.87
CA THR A 457 -40.11 8.17 38.02
C THR A 457 -39.29 7.17 37.21
N CYS A 458 -38.32 7.68 36.43
CA CYS A 458 -37.46 6.95 35.51
C CYS A 458 -37.15 5.51 35.95
N PRO A 459 -37.29 4.50 35.05
CA PRO A 459 -36.91 3.15 35.39
C PRO A 459 -35.42 3.13 35.75
N ASN A 460 -35.12 2.65 36.96
CA ASN A 460 -33.77 2.44 37.48
C ASN A 460 -32.86 1.88 36.38
N LYS A 461 -31.78 2.61 36.03
CA LYS A 461 -30.70 2.06 35.21
C LYS A 461 -30.19 0.81 35.90
N ILE A 462 -30.48 -0.34 35.33
CA ILE A 462 -29.82 -1.58 35.71
C ILE A 462 -28.32 -1.33 35.51
N ASN A 463 -27.52 -1.38 36.58
CA ASN A 463 -26.06 -1.23 36.48
C ASN A 463 -25.51 -2.47 35.78
N GLN A 464 -25.14 -2.35 34.51
CA GLN A 464 -24.62 -3.45 33.70
C GLN A 464 -23.15 -3.22 33.38
N THR A 465 -22.34 -4.27 33.46
CA THR A 465 -20.96 -4.26 32.99
C THR A 465 -20.81 -5.18 31.79
N GLN A 466 -20.11 -4.69 30.77
CA GLN A 466 -19.69 -5.50 29.63
C GLN A 466 -18.20 -5.81 29.75
N THR A 467 -17.85 -7.08 29.75
CA THR A 467 -16.45 -7.55 29.76
C THR A 467 -16.17 -8.34 28.48
N PRO A 468 -15.05 -8.10 27.80
CA PRO A 468 -14.70 -8.85 26.61
C PRO A 468 -14.27 -10.28 26.99
N ARG A 469 -14.75 -11.28 26.25
CA ARG A 469 -14.27 -12.67 26.37
C ARG A 469 -13.98 -13.25 25.01
N LEU A 470 -13.01 -14.15 24.91
CA LEU A 470 -12.83 -14.93 23.68
C LEU A 470 -14.11 -15.72 23.38
N LYS A 471 -14.41 -15.82 22.10
CA LYS A 471 -15.53 -16.60 21.59
C LYS A 471 -15.34 -18.11 21.88
N PRO A 472 -16.39 -18.87 22.24
CA PRO A 472 -16.25 -20.29 22.58
C PRO A 472 -15.57 -21.13 21.49
N SER A 473 -15.88 -20.86 20.22
CA SER A 473 -15.24 -21.51 19.07
C SER A 473 -13.73 -21.28 19.02
N ILE A 474 -13.23 -20.11 19.42
CA ILE A 474 -11.78 -19.81 19.50
C ILE A 474 -11.12 -20.74 20.53
N SER A 475 -11.68 -20.79 21.74
CA SER A 475 -11.15 -21.62 22.83
C SER A 475 -11.15 -23.11 22.46
N GLN A 476 -12.21 -23.58 21.80
CA GLN A 476 -12.28 -24.94 21.28
C GLN A 476 -11.23 -25.19 20.19
N TRP A 477 -11.00 -24.22 19.31
CA TRP A 477 -10.01 -24.35 18.23
C TRP A 477 -8.57 -24.33 18.75
N ILE A 478 -8.28 -23.53 19.78
CA ILE A 478 -6.99 -23.53 20.48
C ILE A 478 -6.70 -24.94 21.02
N ALA A 479 -7.67 -25.54 21.71
CA ALA A 479 -7.55 -26.90 22.22
C ALA A 479 -7.35 -27.95 21.09
N LYS A 480 -8.11 -27.81 19.98
CA LYS A 480 -7.99 -28.66 18.78
C LYS A 480 -6.58 -28.60 18.19
N LEU A 481 -6.04 -27.39 17.98
CA LEU A 481 -4.68 -27.21 17.45
C LEU A 481 -3.62 -27.78 18.39
N GLY A 482 -3.72 -27.50 19.69
CA GLY A 482 -2.80 -28.06 20.69
C GLY A 482 -2.82 -29.59 20.72
N TYR A 483 -4.00 -30.20 20.60
CA TYR A 483 -4.15 -31.65 20.48
C TYR A 483 -3.52 -32.19 19.19
N GLU A 484 -3.79 -31.58 18.04
CA GLU A 484 -3.25 -32.02 16.74
C GLU A 484 -1.73 -31.90 16.67
N ILE A 485 -1.14 -30.84 17.23
CA ILE A 485 0.31 -30.70 17.37
C ILE A 485 0.86 -31.90 18.15
N ARG A 486 0.31 -32.22 19.33
CA ARG A 486 0.77 -33.36 20.12
C ARG A 486 0.55 -34.70 19.42
N ARG A 487 -0.63 -34.91 18.82
CA ARG A 487 -1.01 -36.14 18.11
C ARG A 487 -0.08 -36.45 16.93
N LYS A 488 0.36 -35.42 16.20
CA LYS A 488 1.29 -35.54 15.07
C LYS A 488 2.77 -35.55 15.51
N ASN A 489 3.09 -35.66 16.81
CA ASN A 489 4.45 -35.49 17.34
C ASN A 489 5.11 -34.15 16.91
N GLY A 490 4.29 -33.10 16.87
CA GLY A 490 4.62 -31.71 16.63
C GLY A 490 5.60 -31.13 17.67
N PRO A 491 6.28 -30.00 17.39
CA PRO A 491 7.31 -29.50 18.29
C PRO A 491 6.65 -28.89 19.50
N ALA A 492 7.20 -29.13 20.69
CA ALA A 492 6.71 -28.49 21.90
C ALA A 492 6.63 -26.96 21.75
N PHE A 493 7.58 -26.35 21.01
CA PHE A 493 7.56 -24.91 20.81
C PHE A 493 6.39 -24.40 19.95
N LEU A 494 5.76 -25.21 19.09
CA LEU A 494 4.55 -24.77 18.39
C LEU A 494 3.38 -24.63 19.36
N THR A 495 3.30 -25.52 20.36
CA THR A 495 2.35 -25.37 21.46
C THR A 495 2.65 -24.11 22.27
N TRP A 496 3.92 -23.85 22.61
CA TRP A 496 4.31 -22.63 23.33
C TRP A 496 4.04 -21.33 22.53
N LEU A 497 4.20 -21.37 21.21
CA LEU A 497 3.84 -20.24 20.34
C LEU A 497 2.33 -20.02 20.32
N LEU A 498 1.55 -21.09 20.23
CA LEU A 498 0.09 -21.02 20.27
C LEU A 498 -0.41 -20.45 21.61
N GLU A 499 0.11 -20.94 22.72
CA GLU A 499 -0.17 -20.45 24.07
C GLU A 499 0.17 -18.96 24.18
N PHE A 500 1.34 -18.54 23.72
CA PHE A 500 1.72 -17.12 23.73
C PHE A 500 0.81 -16.25 22.84
N ILE A 501 0.44 -16.71 21.64
CA ILE A 501 -0.50 -15.96 20.79
C ILE A 501 -1.84 -15.78 21.52
N THR A 502 -2.34 -16.83 22.16
CA THR A 502 -3.60 -16.80 22.92
C THR A 502 -3.52 -15.86 24.13
N ASP A 503 -2.50 -16.05 24.97
CA ASP A 503 -2.43 -15.43 26.30
C ASP A 503 -1.90 -13.99 26.24
N ASP A 504 -1.04 -13.67 25.26
CA ASP A 504 -0.34 -12.38 25.18
C ASP A 504 -0.81 -11.50 24.00
N MET A 505 -1.26 -12.07 22.88
CA MET A 505 -1.74 -11.26 21.73
C MET A 505 -3.26 -11.16 21.67
N LEU A 506 -3.96 -12.26 21.97
CA LEU A 506 -5.42 -12.37 21.96
C LEU A 506 -6.06 -12.21 23.34
N HIS A 507 -5.32 -11.67 24.32
CA HIS A 507 -5.90 -11.38 25.63
C HIS A 507 -7.06 -10.36 25.51
N PRO A 508 -8.28 -10.68 25.94
CA PRO A 508 -9.44 -9.80 25.80
C PRO A 508 -9.21 -8.43 26.45
N GLU A 509 -8.63 -8.43 27.65
CA GLU A 509 -8.26 -7.20 28.35
C GLU A 509 -7.07 -6.52 27.69
N ARG A 510 -7.25 -5.25 27.31
CA ARG A 510 -6.24 -4.42 26.62
C ARG A 510 -4.97 -4.22 27.44
N GLY A 511 -5.11 -4.14 28.77
CA GLY A 511 -4.00 -3.90 29.70
C GLY A 511 -2.94 -4.99 29.63
N ASP A 512 -3.40 -6.23 29.56
CA ASP A 512 -2.55 -7.43 29.68
C ASP A 512 -1.95 -7.88 28.35
N ARG A 513 -2.50 -7.42 27.21
CA ARG A 513 -1.91 -7.70 25.90
C ARG A 513 -0.44 -7.27 25.84
N ALA A 514 0.41 -8.04 25.20
CA ALA A 514 1.80 -7.68 24.99
C ALA A 514 1.96 -6.45 24.06
N GLY A 515 3.08 -5.73 24.21
CA GLY A 515 3.58 -4.80 23.19
C GLY A 515 4.42 -5.54 22.15
N TYR A 516 4.73 -4.88 21.03
CA TYR A 516 5.52 -5.51 19.96
C TYR A 516 6.92 -5.91 20.43
N GLU A 517 7.54 -5.22 21.40
CA GLU A 517 8.87 -5.57 21.92
C GLU A 517 8.87 -6.96 22.58
N ARG A 518 7.90 -7.21 23.48
CA ARG A 518 7.76 -8.51 24.17
C ARG A 518 7.48 -9.64 23.18
N ILE A 519 6.67 -9.37 22.16
CA ILE A 519 6.35 -10.36 21.13
C ILE A 519 7.59 -10.66 20.29
N LEU A 520 8.33 -9.62 19.88
CA LEU A 520 9.55 -9.77 19.09
C LEU A 520 10.60 -10.60 19.85
N ASP A 521 10.83 -10.29 21.13
CA ASP A 521 11.73 -11.04 22.01
C ASP A 521 11.31 -12.51 22.18
N TYR A 522 10.01 -12.78 22.21
CA TYR A 522 9.50 -14.14 22.28
C TYR A 522 9.79 -14.92 20.99
N PHE A 523 9.46 -14.34 19.83
CA PHE A 523 9.67 -14.97 18.53
C PHE A 523 11.17 -15.15 18.19
N ASN A 524 12.04 -14.22 18.64
CA ASN A 524 13.51 -14.33 18.52
C ASN A 524 14.05 -15.66 19.08
N LYS A 525 13.41 -16.25 20.09
CA LYS A 525 13.83 -17.52 20.70
C LYS A 525 13.66 -18.73 19.77
N PHE A 526 12.96 -18.58 18.64
CA PHE A 526 12.57 -19.70 17.76
C PHE A 526 13.06 -19.56 16.32
N VAL A 527 13.45 -18.36 15.86
CA VAL A 527 13.89 -18.14 14.48
C VAL A 527 15.20 -18.88 14.15
N ASP A 528 16.15 -18.96 15.10
CA ASP A 528 17.44 -19.64 14.89
C ASP A 528 17.49 -21.08 15.42
N LYS A 529 16.39 -21.61 15.98
CA LYS A 529 16.37 -22.97 16.48
C LYS A 529 16.35 -23.96 15.33
N LYS A 530 17.43 -24.74 15.19
CA LYS A 530 17.46 -25.93 14.33
C LYS A 530 16.38 -26.89 14.81
N LEU A 531 15.32 -27.07 14.02
CA LEU A 531 14.32 -28.10 14.31
C LEU A 531 15.02 -29.48 14.32
N PRO A 532 14.60 -30.43 15.17
CA PRO A 532 15.12 -31.81 15.17
C PRO A 532 15.25 -32.42 13.77
N ARG A 533 16.23 -33.32 13.57
CA ARG A 533 16.45 -34.00 12.26
C ARG A 533 15.40 -35.07 11.97
N ASN A 534 14.87 -35.74 12.99
CA ASN A 534 13.86 -36.80 12.87
C ASN A 534 12.43 -36.20 12.85
N TRP A 535 12.33 -34.95 12.41
CA TRP A 535 11.12 -34.16 12.42
C TRP A 535 10.31 -34.46 11.15
N ASP A 536 9.29 -35.31 11.27
CA ASP A 536 8.36 -35.58 10.17
C ASP A 536 7.02 -34.93 10.48
N ILE A 537 6.88 -33.64 10.15
CA ILE A 537 5.54 -33.06 10.04
C ILE A 537 4.95 -33.66 8.76
N LYS A 538 4.14 -34.71 8.92
CA LYS A 538 3.11 -35.04 7.94
C LYS A 538 2.02 -33.98 8.09
N ILE A 539 2.11 -32.91 7.30
CA ILE A 539 1.01 -31.94 7.15
C ILE A 539 -0.19 -32.71 6.63
#